data_AF-A0A1Y5HJN6-F1
#
_entry.id   AF-A0A1Y5HJN6-F1
#
_cell.length_a   1.000
_cell.length_b   1.000
_cell.length_c   1.000
_cell.angle_alpha   90.00
_cell.angle_beta   90.00
_cell.angle_gamma   90.00
#
_symmetry.space_group_name_H-M   'P 1'
#
loop_
_entity.id
_entity.type
_entity.pdbx_description
1 polymer ?
#
loop_
_entity_poly.entity_id
_entity_poly.type
_entity_poly.pdbx_seq_one_letter_code
_entity_poly.pdbx_strand_id
1 'polypeptide(L)'
;FATNQGFNCGDQFFSYLKDSFDVLYAEGTGTDKNPAAPKMLSIGLHCRLVGRPGRAAALARFLDYVQSHDDVWVTRRIDIADHWRATHPPKA
;
A
#
# COMPACT_ATOMS: atom_id res chain seq x y z
N PHE A 1 11.91 -11.90 10.04
CA PHE A 1 11.25 -10.60 10.24
C PHE A 1 12.05 -9.65 11.14
N ALA A 2 12.85 -10.13 12.12
CA ALA A 2 13.56 -9.28 13.08
C ALA A 2 15.00 -8.85 12.70
N THR A 3 15.52 -9.23 11.53
CA THR A 3 16.87 -8.86 11.07
C THR A 3 16.81 -7.84 9.93
N ASN A 4 17.71 -6.86 9.94
CA ASN A 4 17.73 -5.69 9.03
C ASN A 4 18.19 -6.00 7.58
N GLN A 5 18.20 -7.26 7.16
CA GLN A 5 18.83 -7.66 5.88
C GLN A 5 18.10 -7.15 4.62
N GLY A 6 16.90 -6.59 4.77
CA GLY A 6 16.10 -6.09 3.65
C GLY A 6 15.64 -7.20 2.72
N PHE A 7 15.21 -6.83 1.51
CA PHE A 7 14.77 -7.77 0.47
C PHE A 7 15.94 -8.14 -0.44
N ASN A 8 16.21 -9.44 -0.56
CA ASN A 8 17.29 -9.99 -1.38
C ASN A 8 16.89 -10.15 -2.85
N CYS A 9 15.59 -10.21 -3.15
CA CYS A 9 15.07 -10.29 -4.52
C CYS A 9 13.74 -9.54 -4.68
N GLY A 10 13.29 -9.35 -5.92
CA GLY A 10 12.03 -8.69 -6.23
C GLY A 10 10.80 -9.42 -5.69
N ASP A 11 10.80 -10.76 -5.66
CA ASP A 11 9.67 -11.54 -5.18
C ASP A 11 9.41 -11.34 -3.69
N GLN A 12 10.47 -11.23 -2.88
CA GLN A 12 10.33 -10.90 -1.45
C GLN A 12 9.71 -9.51 -1.25
N PHE A 13 10.07 -8.53 -2.07
CA PHE A 13 9.46 -7.20 -2.01
C PHE A 13 7.99 -7.24 -2.43
N PHE A 14 7.67 -7.94 -3.52
CA PHE A 14 6.28 -8.12 -3.99
C PHE A 14 5.43 -8.81 -2.94
N SER A 15 5.85 -9.96 -2.40
CA SER A 15 5.09 -10.69 -1.38
C SER A 15 4.86 -9.85 -0.13
N TYR A 16 5.88 -9.11 0.32
CA TYR A 16 5.71 -8.22 1.47
C TYR A 16 4.67 -7.12 1.23
N LEU A 17 4.69 -6.50 0.04
CA LEU A 17 3.69 -5.49 -0.32
C LEU A 17 2.30 -6.10 -0.48
N LYS A 18 2.18 -7.27 -1.10
CA LYS A 18 0.93 -8.01 -1.27
C LYS A 18 0.31 -8.33 0.08
N ASP A 19 1.07 -8.94 0.99
CA ASP A 19 0.55 -9.31 2.31
C ASP A 19 0.14 -8.06 3.11
N SER A 20 0.91 -6.97 3.00
CA SER A 20 0.55 -5.68 3.62
C SER A 20 -0.75 -5.11 3.04
N PHE A 21 -0.94 -5.20 1.73
CA PHE A 21 -2.16 -4.77 1.06
C PHE A 21 -3.35 -5.64 1.46
N ASP A 22 -3.22 -6.96 1.39
CA ASP A 22 -4.31 -7.91 1.66
C ASP A 22 -4.89 -7.74 3.07
N VAL A 23 -4.02 -7.53 4.07
CA VAL A 23 -4.45 -7.28 5.45
C VAL A 23 -5.25 -5.97 5.53
N LEU A 24 -4.73 -4.87 4.99
CA LEU A 24 -5.41 -3.57 5.03
C LEU A 24 -6.69 -3.55 4.19
N TYR A 25 -6.72 -4.30 3.10
CA TYR A 25 -7.89 -4.44 2.24
C TYR A 25 -8.99 -5.21 2.96
N ALA A 26 -8.67 -6.33 3.61
CA ALA A 26 -9.62 -7.09 4.42
C ALA A 26 -10.16 -6.28 5.62
N GLU A 27 -9.32 -5.48 6.28
CA GLU A 27 -9.77 -4.53 7.30
C GLU A 27 -10.69 -3.45 6.71
N GLY A 28 -10.44 -3.04 5.47
CA GLY A 28 -11.20 -2.03 4.75
C GLY A 28 -12.60 -2.46 4.31
N THR A 29 -12.80 -3.74 3.94
CA THR A 29 -14.11 -4.24 3.49
C THR A 29 -15.06 -4.57 4.64
N GLY A 30 -14.54 -4.85 5.84
CA GLY A 30 -15.34 -5.29 6.98
C GLY A 30 -15.94 -6.69 6.80
N THR A 31 -16.65 -7.15 7.82
CA THR A 31 -17.38 -8.44 7.86
C THR A 31 -18.66 -8.26 8.67
N ASP A 32 -19.53 -9.27 8.69
CA ASP A 32 -20.72 -9.29 9.54
C ASP A 32 -20.44 -9.05 11.04
N LYS A 33 -19.20 -9.32 11.48
CA LYS A 33 -18.77 -9.19 12.89
C LYS A 33 -17.94 -7.94 13.17
N ASN A 34 -17.43 -7.26 12.14
CA ASN A 34 -16.54 -6.11 12.32
C ASN A 34 -16.78 -5.08 11.21
N PRO A 35 -17.11 -3.82 11.53
CA PRO A 35 -17.34 -2.81 10.50
C PRO A 35 -16.11 -2.57 9.63
N ALA A 36 -16.37 -2.14 8.39
CA ALA A 36 -15.34 -1.66 7.47
C ALA A 36 -14.52 -0.53 8.11
N ALA A 37 -13.20 -0.68 8.08
CA ALA A 37 -12.28 0.31 8.62
C ALA A 37 -11.08 0.52 7.69
N PRO A 38 -11.25 1.23 6.55
CA PRO A 38 -10.17 1.50 5.60
C PRO A 38 -8.94 2.18 6.25
N LYS A 39 -7.76 1.90 5.69
CA LYS A 39 -6.45 2.42 6.13
C LYS A 39 -5.59 2.76 4.91
N MET A 40 -4.45 3.40 5.15
CA MET A 40 -3.49 3.77 4.10
C MET A 40 -2.23 2.91 4.13
N LEU A 41 -1.69 2.61 2.95
CA LEU A 41 -0.38 1.97 2.76
C LEU A 41 0.59 2.94 2.08
N SER A 42 1.76 3.17 2.68
CA SER A 42 2.84 3.96 2.06
C SER A 42 3.91 3.05 1.48
N ILE A 43 4.32 3.30 0.24
CA ILE A 43 5.36 2.54 -0.45
C ILE A 43 6.55 3.47 -0.74
N GLY A 44 7.67 3.23 -0.06
CA GLY A 44 8.89 4.01 -0.22
C GLY A 44 9.70 3.54 -1.43
N LEU A 45 9.93 4.41 -2.40
CA LEU A 45 10.70 4.12 -3.62
C LEU A 45 11.94 5.00 -3.69
N HIS A 46 13.04 4.43 -4.19
CA HIS A 46 14.28 5.15 -4.45
C HIS A 46 14.78 4.84 -5.86
N CYS A 47 15.06 5.87 -6.66
CA CYS A 47 15.46 5.72 -8.07
C CYS A 47 16.62 4.73 -8.25
N ARG A 48 17.68 4.86 -7.43
CA ARG A 48 18.88 4.00 -7.49
C ARG A 48 18.64 2.53 -7.10
N LEU A 49 17.48 2.22 -6.50
CA LEU A 49 17.13 0.89 -6.02
C LEU A 49 16.06 0.24 -6.89
N VAL A 50 14.85 0.81 -6.93
CA VAL A 50 13.71 0.21 -7.63
C VAL A 50 13.79 0.35 -9.14
N GLY A 51 14.53 1.36 -9.64
CA GLY A 51 14.74 1.57 -11.07
C GLY A 51 15.65 0.53 -11.74
N ARG A 52 16.29 -0.36 -10.97
CA ARG A 52 17.08 -1.46 -11.54
C ARG A 52 16.13 -2.47 -12.18
N PRO A 53 16.38 -2.96 -13.42
CA PRO A 53 15.46 -3.86 -14.12
C PRO A 53 15.00 -5.07 -13.30
N GLY A 54 15.92 -5.73 -12.58
CA GLY A 54 15.58 -6.88 -11.72
C GLY A 54 14.72 -6.57 -10.49
N ARG A 55 14.47 -5.29 -10.16
CA ARG A 55 13.57 -4.85 -9.08
C ARG A 55 12.32 -4.14 -9.60
N ALA A 56 12.42 -3.43 -10.72
CA ALA A 56 11.30 -2.72 -11.34
C ALA A 56 10.13 -3.66 -11.66
N ALA A 57 10.42 -4.89 -12.11
CA ALA A 57 9.40 -5.89 -12.41
C ALA A 57 8.51 -6.23 -11.20
N ALA A 58 9.08 -6.27 -9.99
CA ALA A 58 8.30 -6.53 -8.77
C ALA A 58 7.33 -5.40 -8.43
N LEU A 59 7.74 -4.14 -8.66
CA LEU A 59 6.87 -2.98 -8.50
C LEU A 59 5.73 -3.01 -9.52
N ALA A 60 6.02 -3.30 -10.79
CA ALA A 60 5.01 -3.40 -11.84
C ALA A 60 3.94 -4.45 -11.48
N ARG A 61 4.35 -5.67 -11.11
CA ARG A 61 3.42 -6.72 -10.68
C ARG A 61 2.57 -6.30 -9.48
N PHE A 62 3.13 -5.54 -8.53
CA PHE A 62 2.35 -5.05 -7.40
C PHE A 62 1.33 -4.00 -7.83
N LEU A 63 1.67 -3.10 -8.75
CA LEU A 63 0.71 -2.14 -9.32
C LEU A 63 -0.40 -2.85 -10.11
N ASP A 64 -0.07 -3.89 -10.86
CA ASP A 64 -1.07 -4.72 -11.56
C ASP A 64 -2.01 -5.42 -10.56
N TYR A 65 -1.45 -5.97 -9.48
CA TYR A 65 -2.22 -6.61 -8.40
C TYR A 65 -3.17 -5.64 -7.71
N VAL A 66 -2.70 -4.44 -7.36
CA VAL A 66 -3.56 -3.44 -6.72
C VAL A 66 -4.67 -2.96 -7.65
N GLN A 67 -4.38 -2.79 -8.95
CA GLN A 67 -5.38 -2.39 -9.94
C GLN A 67 -6.40 -3.49 -10.26
N SER A 68 -6.15 -4.74 -9.87
CA SER A 68 -7.13 -5.84 -10.02
C SER A 68 -8.16 -5.91 -8.90
N HIS A 69 -8.10 -5.02 -7.91
CA HIS A 69 -9.05 -4.93 -6.80
C HIS A 69 -9.89 -3.67 -6.94
N ASP A 70 -11.18 -3.77 -6.64
CA ASP A 70 -12.07 -2.62 -6.59
C ASP A 70 -11.79 -1.74 -5.36
N ASP A 71 -12.33 -0.53 -5.33
CA ASP A 71 -12.29 0.37 -4.17
C ASP A 71 -10.89 0.73 -3.63
N VAL A 72 -9.86 0.71 -4.49
CA VAL A 72 -8.51 1.17 -4.12
C VAL A 72 -8.25 2.60 -4.60
N TRP A 73 -7.87 3.48 -3.67
CA TRP A 73 -7.47 4.85 -3.97
C TRP A 73 -5.94 5.01 -4.10
N VAL A 74 -5.42 4.85 -5.32
CA VAL A 74 -4.02 5.20 -5.65
C VAL A 74 -3.91 6.71 -5.78
N THR A 75 -3.28 7.37 -4.80
CA THR A 75 -3.38 8.82 -4.63
C THR A 75 -2.08 9.50 -4.22
N ARG A 76 -2.02 10.83 -4.36
CA ARG A 76 -0.90 11.64 -3.87
C ARG A 76 -1.13 11.99 -2.40
N ARG A 77 -0.04 12.21 -1.66
CA ARG A 77 -0.11 12.60 -0.24
C ARG A 77 -0.88 13.90 0.00
N ILE A 78 -0.84 14.84 -0.95
CA ILE A 78 -1.58 16.11 -0.85
C ILE A 78 -3.10 15.87 -0.91
N ASP A 79 -3.55 14.95 -1.75
CA ASP A 79 -4.97 14.65 -1.89
C ASP A 79 -5.52 13.98 -0.62
N ILE A 80 -4.71 13.15 0.06
CA ILE A 80 -5.04 12.60 1.39
C ILE A 80 -5.20 13.72 2.42
N ALA A 81 -4.28 14.69 2.43
CA ALA A 81 -4.34 15.81 3.36
C ALA A 81 -5.58 16.69 3.12
N ASP A 82 -5.93 16.93 1.85
CA ASP A 82 -7.12 17.66 1.45
C ASP A 82 -8.39 16.92 1.85
N HIS A 83 -8.44 15.61 1.58
CA HIS A 83 -9.53 14.74 2.02
C HIS A 83 -9.71 14.80 3.54
N TRP A 84 -8.63 14.63 4.31
CA TRP A 84 -8.69 14.61 5.77
C TRP A 84 -9.18 15.92 6.35
N ARG A 85 -8.73 17.06 5.81
CA ARG A 85 -9.21 18.39 6.25
C ARG A 85 -10.71 18.56 6.01
N ALA A 86 -11.23 18.02 4.90
CA ALA A 86 -12.64 18.12 4.56
C ALA A 86 -13.52 17.13 5.36
N THR A 87 -13.07 15.89 5.56
CA THR A 87 -13.87 14.82 6.18
C THR A 87 -13.68 14.68 7.69
N HIS A 88 -12.53 15.13 8.21
CA HIS A 88 -12.15 15.06 9.62
C HIS A 88 -11.62 16.42 10.10
N PRO A 89 -12.43 17.49 10.07
CA PRO A 89 -11.98 18.82 10.47
C PRO A 89 -11.57 18.83 11.96
N PRO A 90 -10.59 19.67 12.35
CA PRO A 90 -10.19 19.81 13.74
C PRO A 90 -11.37 20.24 14.60
N LYS A 91 -11.47 19.67 15.81
CA LYS A 91 -12.44 20.12 16.80
C LYS A 91 -12.01 21.49 17.35
N ALA A 92 -12.98 22.36 17.58
CA ALA A 92 -12.77 23.66 18.21
C ALA A 92 -12.33 23.54 19.67
#